data_AF-S5TJN7-F1
#
_entry.id   AF-S5TJN7-F1
#
_cell.length_a   1.000
_cell.length_b   1.000
_cell.length_c   1.000
_cell.angle_alpha   90.00
_cell.angle_beta   90.00
_cell.angle_gamma   90.00
#
_symmetry.space_group_name_H-M   'P 1'
#
loop_
_entity.id
_entity.type
_entity.pdbx_description
1 polymer ?
#
loop_
_entity_poly.entity_id
_entity_poly.type
_entity_poly.pdbx_seq_one_letter_code
_entity_poly.pdbx_strand_id
1 'polypeptide(L)'
;MNRRLTALLAAPLLTAALSSCAAVDGVVEQFGPRPNEAVLELARQARADAGAEASVAELRADHATELFAEVERLCGVGEDGTPPPSCDFEDAAGDTDTVPGDDAASLAGYLEALPRVPAESVDLLVSQAVDVAATPSSTELPDLPAPLDPVTAADAETLRALLADEHAAVYALDIAQAYLDDAGDARVADLIDAHEQRITVLTQTLEPTGVVPAAAPGYVFDAVAAPTDQTEAGQLVNRITETTDLTWRNAAAGAGSLATREWLVSMAGHAAKATQLHAF
;
A
#
# COMPACT_ATOMS: atom_id res chain seq x y z
N MET A 1 -78.93 -20.82 56.75
CA MET A 1 -79.08 -19.36 56.81
C MET A 1 -77.97 -18.74 56.00
N ASN A 2 -78.33 -17.98 54.96
CA ASN A 2 -77.46 -17.43 53.93
C ASN A 2 -76.47 -16.38 54.47
N ARG A 3 -75.24 -16.35 53.95
CA ARG A 3 -74.62 -15.09 53.51
C ARG A 3 -73.42 -15.35 52.58
N ARG A 4 -73.59 -14.93 51.33
CA ARG A 4 -72.53 -14.75 50.33
C ARG A 4 -71.71 -13.52 50.72
N LEU A 5 -70.39 -13.58 50.53
CA LEU A 5 -69.52 -12.42 50.39
C LEU A 5 -68.42 -12.76 49.39
N THR A 6 -68.56 -12.15 48.23
CA THR A 6 -67.61 -12.00 47.13
C THR A 6 -66.38 -11.21 47.61
N ALA A 7 -65.17 -11.69 47.32
CA ALA A 7 -63.95 -10.91 47.42
C ALA A 7 -63.05 -11.23 46.22
N LEU A 8 -62.58 -10.16 45.58
CA LEU A 8 -61.95 -10.13 44.27
C LEU A 8 -60.60 -10.85 44.22
N LEU A 9 -60.41 -11.66 43.18
CA LEU A 9 -59.11 -12.13 42.71
C LEU A 9 -58.39 -10.96 42.01
N ALA A 10 -57.37 -10.41 42.66
CA ALA A 10 -56.41 -9.51 42.01
C ALA A 10 -55.34 -10.37 41.32
N ALA A 11 -55.40 -10.46 40.00
CA ALA A 11 -54.36 -11.04 39.18
C ALA A 11 -53.23 -10.01 38.99
N PRO A 12 -51.96 -10.32 39.35
CA PRO A 12 -50.85 -9.47 38.98
C PRO A 12 -50.57 -9.67 37.49
N LEU A 13 -50.93 -8.67 36.68
CA LEU A 13 -50.42 -8.53 35.32
C LEU A 13 -48.92 -8.19 35.42
N LEU A 14 -48.06 -9.20 35.34
CA LEU A 14 -46.65 -9.03 35.02
C LEU A 14 -46.56 -8.51 33.59
N THR A 15 -46.54 -7.19 33.43
CA THR A 15 -46.07 -6.55 32.21
C THR A 15 -44.55 -6.71 32.18
N ALA A 16 -44.08 -7.85 31.68
CA ALA A 16 -42.71 -8.00 31.22
C ALA A 16 -42.53 -7.07 30.02
N ALA A 17 -42.07 -5.85 30.27
CA ALA A 17 -41.56 -4.99 29.23
C ALA A 17 -40.36 -5.70 28.62
N LEU A 18 -40.52 -6.25 27.42
CA LEU A 18 -39.42 -6.71 26.59
C LEU A 18 -38.59 -5.47 26.22
N SER A 19 -37.61 -5.14 27.06
CA SER A 19 -36.54 -4.19 26.75
C SER A 19 -35.60 -4.83 25.73
N SER A 20 -36.08 -4.99 24.50
CA SER A 20 -35.35 -5.66 23.42
C SER A 20 -34.21 -4.84 22.82
N CYS A 21 -34.06 -3.55 23.14
CA CYS A 21 -32.93 -2.75 22.67
C CYS A 21 -31.68 -2.91 23.56
N ALA A 22 -31.83 -2.91 24.89
CA ALA A 22 -30.68 -3.05 25.81
C ALA A 22 -29.99 -4.43 25.71
N ALA A 23 -30.74 -5.47 25.31
CA ALA A 23 -30.17 -6.79 25.05
C ALA A 23 -29.43 -6.87 23.70
N VAL A 24 -29.73 -5.97 22.76
CA VAL A 24 -29.06 -5.90 21.45
C VAL A 24 -27.78 -5.09 21.59
N ASP A 25 -27.78 -3.97 22.32
CA ASP A 25 -26.56 -3.18 22.57
C ASP A 25 -25.49 -4.00 23.30
N GLY A 26 -25.85 -4.74 24.35
CA GLY A 26 -24.90 -5.63 25.04
C GLY A 26 -24.40 -6.82 24.19
N VAL A 27 -25.15 -7.23 23.17
CA VAL A 27 -24.70 -8.24 22.20
C VAL A 27 -23.77 -7.63 21.16
N VAL A 28 -24.00 -6.39 20.72
CA VAL A 28 -23.10 -5.65 19.81
C VAL A 28 -21.79 -5.31 20.52
N GLU A 29 -21.80 -4.90 21.79
CA GLU A 29 -20.56 -4.69 22.55
C GLU A 29 -19.74 -5.99 22.70
N GLN A 30 -20.40 -7.13 22.91
CA GLN A 30 -19.73 -8.40 23.17
C GLN A 30 -19.32 -9.15 21.89
N PHE A 31 -20.09 -9.03 20.81
CA PHE A 31 -19.97 -9.82 19.57
C PHE A 31 -19.94 -8.98 18.28
N GLY A 32 -19.95 -7.65 18.40
CA GLY A 32 -19.83 -6.74 17.27
C GLY A 32 -18.43 -6.72 16.66
N PRO A 33 -18.27 -6.05 15.51
CA PRO A 33 -16.97 -5.92 14.87
C PRO A 33 -16.01 -5.15 15.79
N ARG A 34 -14.73 -5.49 15.68
CA ARG A 34 -13.64 -4.91 16.48
C ARG A 34 -12.59 -4.33 15.55
N PRO A 35 -11.78 -3.37 16.02
CA PRO A 35 -10.66 -2.84 15.26
C PRO A 35 -9.75 -3.99 14.86
N ASN A 36 -9.29 -4.01 13.60
CA ASN A 36 -8.22 -4.94 13.24
C ASN A 36 -6.95 -4.49 13.96
N GLU A 37 -6.45 -5.33 14.87
CA GLU A 37 -5.32 -4.98 15.74
C GLU A 37 -4.06 -4.63 14.94
N ALA A 38 -3.77 -5.35 13.85
CA ALA A 38 -2.58 -5.09 13.04
C ALA A 38 -2.64 -3.75 12.30
N VAL A 39 -3.80 -3.38 11.74
CA VAL A 39 -3.99 -2.06 11.10
C VAL A 39 -3.92 -0.95 12.16
N LEU A 40 -4.54 -1.16 13.32
CA LEU A 40 -4.52 -0.18 14.41
C LEU A 40 -3.10 0.02 14.98
N GLU A 41 -2.32 -1.05 15.18
CA GLU A 41 -0.93 -0.98 15.60
C GLU A 41 -0.08 -0.17 14.61
N LEU A 42 -0.25 -0.40 13.31
CA LEU A 42 0.42 0.37 12.27
C LEU A 42 0.02 1.85 12.29
N ALA A 43 -1.27 2.15 12.44
CA ALA A 43 -1.76 3.52 12.50
C ALA A 43 -1.12 4.30 13.66
N ARG A 44 -1.04 3.64 14.83
CA ARG A 44 -0.42 4.17 16.04
C ARG A 44 1.09 4.34 15.90
N GLN A 45 1.77 3.40 15.25
CA GLN A 45 3.20 3.53 14.91
C GLN A 45 3.42 4.70 13.95
N ALA A 46 2.64 4.81 12.88
CA ALA A 46 2.75 5.91 11.92
C ALA A 46 2.52 7.27 12.60
N ARG A 47 1.56 7.36 13.53
CA ARG A 47 1.33 8.56 14.34
C ARG A 47 2.49 8.89 15.28
N ALA A 48 3.14 7.87 15.85
CA ALA A 48 4.34 8.06 16.67
C ALA A 48 5.51 8.58 15.82
N ASP A 49 5.74 7.98 14.64
CA ASP A 49 6.77 8.40 13.68
C ASP A 49 6.53 9.84 13.19
N ALA A 50 5.27 10.21 12.96
CA ALA A 50 4.88 11.57 12.56
C ALA A 50 5.17 12.63 13.63
N GLY A 51 5.19 12.23 14.91
CA GLY A 51 5.54 13.11 16.03
C GLY A 51 7.03 13.29 16.25
N ALA A 52 7.88 12.54 15.54
CA ALA A 52 9.33 12.63 15.62
C ALA A 52 9.88 13.70 14.66
N GLU A 53 11.06 14.27 14.97
CA GLU A 53 11.80 15.14 14.04
C GLU A 53 12.52 14.27 12.99
N ALA A 54 11.75 13.67 12.08
CA ALA A 54 12.24 12.81 11.00
C ALA A 54 11.92 13.39 9.62
N SER A 55 12.73 13.06 8.61
CA SER A 55 12.51 13.49 7.21
C SER A 55 11.19 12.96 6.62
N VAL A 56 10.62 11.92 7.23
CA VAL A 56 9.39 11.26 6.78
C VAL A 56 8.15 11.65 7.60
N ALA A 57 8.26 12.59 8.55
CA ALA A 57 7.18 12.87 9.50
C ALA A 57 5.84 13.22 8.83
N GLU A 58 5.86 14.00 7.75
CA GLU A 58 4.65 14.35 6.98
C GLU A 58 4.04 13.11 6.30
N LEU A 59 4.86 12.31 5.62
CA LEU A 59 4.43 11.05 5.01
C LEU A 59 3.79 10.11 6.04
N ARG A 60 4.40 10.00 7.22
CA ARG A 60 3.89 9.15 8.31
C ARG A 60 2.59 9.70 8.91
N ALA A 61 2.38 11.02 8.89
CA ALA A 61 1.11 11.62 9.31
C ALA A 61 -0.04 11.27 8.36
N ASP A 62 0.23 11.30 7.05
CA ASP A 62 -0.74 10.89 6.03
C ASP A 62 -1.06 9.40 6.15
N HIS A 63 -0.03 8.56 6.32
CA HIS A 63 -0.21 7.13 6.54
C HIS A 63 -1.07 6.84 7.77
N ALA A 64 -0.82 7.52 8.90
CA ALA A 64 -1.62 7.37 10.11
C ALA A 64 -3.09 7.68 9.84
N THR A 65 -3.37 8.79 9.15
CA THR A 65 -4.73 9.22 8.80
C THR A 65 -5.46 8.15 7.98
N GLU A 66 -4.81 7.63 6.94
CA GLU A 66 -5.39 6.59 6.09
C GLU A 66 -5.60 5.27 6.83
N LEU A 67 -4.65 4.87 7.68
CA LEU A 67 -4.74 3.63 8.45
C LEU A 67 -5.85 3.71 9.51
N PHE A 68 -6.03 4.84 10.19
CA PHE A 68 -7.17 5.01 11.12
C PHE A 68 -8.51 4.98 10.37
N ALA A 69 -8.59 5.62 9.20
CA ALA A 69 -9.77 5.53 8.35
C ALA A 69 -10.03 4.08 7.89
N GLU A 70 -8.98 3.30 7.63
CA GLU A 70 -9.10 1.88 7.30
C GLU A 70 -9.60 1.04 8.48
N VAL A 71 -9.15 1.32 9.70
CA VAL A 71 -9.70 0.67 10.92
C VAL A 71 -11.21 0.93 11.02
N GLU A 72 -11.65 2.18 10.83
CA GLU A 72 -13.08 2.53 10.84
C GLU A 72 -13.84 1.82 9.71
N ARG A 73 -13.27 1.81 8.50
CA ARG A 73 -13.88 1.14 7.33
C ARG A 73 -14.10 -0.35 7.58
N LEU A 74 -13.11 -1.03 8.18
CA LEU A 74 -13.18 -2.46 8.52
C LEU A 74 -14.23 -2.75 9.59
N CYS A 75 -14.45 -1.82 10.52
CA CYS A 75 -15.51 -1.92 11.51
C CYS A 75 -16.91 -1.68 10.94
N GLY A 76 -16.99 -0.99 9.81
CA GLY A 76 -18.25 -0.58 9.20
C GLY A 76 -18.97 0.48 10.04
N VAL A 77 -20.13 0.90 9.55
CA VAL A 77 -20.97 1.91 10.20
C VAL A 77 -22.35 1.36 10.52
N GLY A 78 -22.89 1.83 11.65
CA GLY A 78 -24.27 1.59 12.06
C GLY A 78 -25.27 2.44 11.26
N GLU A 79 -26.55 2.35 11.65
CA GLU A 79 -27.66 3.06 10.98
C GLU A 79 -27.57 4.59 11.10
N ASP A 80 -26.84 5.09 12.10
CA ASP A 80 -26.58 6.52 12.32
C ASP A 80 -25.32 7.03 11.61
N GLY A 81 -24.63 6.14 10.86
CA GLY A 81 -23.40 6.45 10.16
C GLY A 81 -22.15 6.48 11.04
N THR A 82 -22.23 6.04 12.30
CA THR A 82 -21.07 5.97 13.22
C THR A 82 -20.58 4.53 13.41
N PRO A 83 -19.28 4.31 13.73
CA PRO A 83 -18.78 2.99 14.08
C PRO A 83 -19.51 2.43 15.33
N PRO A 84 -19.71 1.10 15.41
CA PRO A 84 -20.34 0.51 16.60
C PRO A 84 -19.43 0.67 17.84
N PRO A 85 -20.00 0.76 19.06
CA PRO A 85 -19.22 0.94 20.29
C PRO A 85 -18.17 -0.15 20.55
N SER A 86 -18.37 -1.36 20.02
CA SER A 86 -17.38 -2.45 20.08
C SER A 86 -16.10 -2.17 19.28
N CYS A 87 -16.12 -1.16 18.43
CA CYS A 87 -14.98 -0.65 17.67
C CYS A 87 -14.55 0.75 18.12
N ASP A 88 -14.80 1.11 19.38
CA ASP A 88 -14.19 2.31 19.95
C ASP A 88 -12.68 2.08 20.17
N PHE A 89 -11.84 3.00 19.67
CA PHE A 89 -10.40 2.97 19.86
C PHE A 89 -9.83 4.39 19.95
N GLU A 90 -8.74 4.53 20.69
CA GLU A 90 -8.02 5.81 20.76
C GLU A 90 -7.08 5.96 19.55
N ASP A 91 -7.26 7.08 18.83
CA ASP A 91 -6.32 7.64 17.85
C ASP A 91 -5.20 8.40 18.59
N ALA A 92 -4.41 7.64 19.34
CA ALA A 92 -3.22 8.10 20.04
C ALA A 92 -1.97 7.51 19.40
N ALA A 93 -0.82 8.17 19.56
CA ALA A 93 0.46 7.56 19.22
C ALA A 93 0.66 6.28 20.05
N GLY A 94 1.21 5.23 19.43
CA GLY A 94 1.51 3.99 20.13
C GLY A 94 2.73 4.14 21.04
N ASP A 95 2.79 3.31 22.10
CA ASP A 95 4.05 3.03 22.77
C ASP A 95 4.85 2.07 21.88
N THR A 96 5.91 2.57 21.24
CA THR A 96 6.70 1.81 20.27
C THR A 96 8.04 1.41 20.89
N ASP A 97 8.42 0.13 20.77
CA ASP A 97 9.76 -0.33 21.15
C ASP A 97 10.83 0.06 20.10
N THR A 98 10.38 0.50 18.92
CA THR A 98 11.21 1.02 17.83
C THR A 98 11.49 2.50 18.03
N VAL A 99 12.66 2.96 17.53
CA VAL A 99 12.99 4.39 17.49
C VAL A 99 12.03 5.06 16.51
N PRO A 100 11.20 6.04 16.94
CA PRO A 100 10.29 6.73 16.03
C PRO A 100 11.05 7.40 14.88
N GLY A 101 10.54 7.22 13.66
CA GLY A 101 11.13 7.81 12.45
C GLY A 101 12.36 7.08 11.89
N ASP A 102 12.58 5.81 12.27
CA ASP A 102 13.50 4.91 11.58
C ASP A 102 12.81 4.26 10.37
N ASP A 103 13.11 4.73 9.15
CA ASP A 103 12.49 4.26 7.91
C ASP A 103 12.58 2.73 7.73
N ALA A 104 13.70 2.11 8.14
CA ALA A 104 13.88 0.67 8.03
C ALA A 104 12.96 -0.07 9.02
N ALA A 105 12.78 0.46 10.23
CA ALA A 105 11.85 -0.07 11.20
C ALA A 105 10.39 0.14 10.76
N SER A 106 10.06 1.31 10.20
CA SER A 106 8.73 1.60 9.66
C SER A 106 8.38 0.66 8.50
N LEU A 107 9.31 0.41 7.57
CA LEU A 107 9.13 -0.54 6.47
C LEU A 107 8.92 -1.96 6.99
N ALA A 108 9.76 -2.42 7.92
CA ALA A 108 9.62 -3.74 8.54
C ALA A 108 8.24 -3.90 9.21
N GLY A 109 7.75 -2.87 9.90
CA GLY A 109 6.44 -2.88 10.53
C GLY A 109 5.31 -3.17 9.54
N TYR A 110 5.30 -2.53 8.36
CA TYR A 110 4.32 -2.85 7.32
C TYR A 110 4.41 -4.30 6.86
N LEU A 111 5.62 -4.76 6.54
CA LEU A 111 5.85 -6.10 6.01
C LEU A 111 5.40 -7.20 7.01
N GLU A 112 5.66 -6.98 8.31
CA GLU A 112 5.23 -7.86 9.40
C GLU A 112 3.71 -7.85 9.65
N ALA A 113 3.02 -6.75 9.29
CA ALA A 113 1.58 -6.63 9.44
C ALA A 113 0.79 -7.29 8.30
N LEU A 114 1.35 -7.37 7.09
CA LEU A 114 0.69 -7.94 5.90
C LEU A 114 0.01 -9.30 6.11
N PRO A 115 0.61 -10.30 6.80
CA PRO A 115 -0.06 -11.58 7.02
C PRO A 115 -1.21 -11.52 8.05
N ARG A 116 -1.37 -10.40 8.77
CA ARG A 116 -2.35 -10.21 9.85
C ARG A 116 -3.54 -9.32 9.47
N VAL A 117 -3.48 -8.66 8.32
CA VAL A 117 -4.56 -7.78 7.83
C VAL A 117 -5.54 -8.52 6.93
N PRO A 118 -6.79 -8.03 6.80
CA PRO A 118 -7.74 -8.52 5.80
C PRO A 118 -7.21 -8.28 4.38
N ALA A 119 -7.61 -9.14 3.43
CA ALA A 119 -7.15 -9.05 2.04
C ALA A 119 -7.46 -7.70 1.38
N GLU A 120 -8.60 -7.09 1.74
CA GLU A 120 -9.03 -5.76 1.28
C GLU A 120 -8.15 -4.60 1.77
N SER A 121 -7.33 -4.80 2.80
CA SER A 121 -6.40 -3.79 3.33
C SER A 121 -4.97 -3.96 2.78
N VAL A 122 -4.68 -5.06 2.07
CA VAL A 122 -3.32 -5.37 1.59
C VAL A 122 -2.81 -4.28 0.65
N ASP A 123 -3.65 -3.79 -0.27
CA ASP A 123 -3.25 -2.79 -1.25
C ASP A 123 -2.82 -1.48 -0.57
N LEU A 124 -3.56 -1.05 0.46
CA LEU A 124 -3.21 0.14 1.26
C LEU A 124 -1.86 -0.03 1.95
N LEU A 125 -1.67 -1.14 2.67
CA LEU A 125 -0.42 -1.41 3.39
C LEU A 125 0.77 -1.52 2.45
N VAL A 126 0.60 -2.17 1.30
CA VAL A 126 1.66 -2.29 0.29
C VAL A 126 1.99 -0.93 -0.31
N SER A 127 0.99 -0.11 -0.65
CA SER A 127 1.25 1.24 -1.16
C SER A 127 2.07 2.06 -0.17
N GLN A 128 1.66 2.07 1.10
CA GLN A 128 2.40 2.79 2.15
C GLN A 128 3.79 2.20 2.41
N ALA A 129 3.97 0.88 2.31
CA ALA A 129 5.28 0.26 2.39
C ALA A 129 6.20 0.69 1.23
N VAL A 130 5.66 0.82 0.02
CA VAL A 130 6.39 1.36 -1.15
C VAL A 130 6.79 2.80 -0.91
N ASP A 131 5.89 3.62 -0.34
CA ASP A 131 6.20 5.03 -0.04
C ASP A 131 7.32 5.16 0.99
N VAL A 132 7.34 4.29 2.03
CA VAL A 132 8.46 4.20 2.98
C VAL A 132 9.73 3.70 2.30
N ALA A 133 9.65 2.69 1.42
CA ALA A 133 10.81 2.19 0.68
C ALA A 133 11.39 3.23 -0.30
N ALA A 134 10.58 4.18 -0.75
CA ALA A 134 11.00 5.30 -1.59
C ALA A 134 11.60 6.48 -0.80
N THR A 135 11.50 6.48 0.54
CA THR A 135 11.91 7.61 1.37
C THR A 135 13.31 7.60 2.00
N PRO A 136 14.34 6.81 1.57
CA PRO A 136 15.64 6.95 2.21
C PRO A 136 16.07 8.41 2.20
N SER A 137 16.69 8.81 3.32
CA SER A 137 17.12 10.16 3.71
C SER A 137 18.08 10.91 2.75
N SER A 138 18.15 10.52 1.48
CA SER A 138 19.02 11.05 0.44
C SER A 138 18.23 11.56 -0.79
N THR A 139 18.87 12.44 -1.54
CA THR A 139 18.48 12.80 -2.92
C THR A 139 18.85 11.70 -3.93
N GLU A 140 19.38 10.58 -3.46
CA GLU A 140 19.78 9.42 -4.26
C GLU A 140 18.68 8.36 -4.31
N LEU A 141 18.81 7.44 -5.26
CA LEU A 141 17.96 6.25 -5.34
C LEU A 141 18.28 5.30 -4.16
N PRO A 142 17.27 4.59 -3.60
CA PRO A 142 17.54 3.49 -2.69
C PRO A 142 18.37 2.40 -3.37
N ASP A 143 19.14 1.65 -2.58
CA ASP A 143 19.78 0.44 -3.09
C ASP A 143 18.72 -0.58 -3.51
N LEU A 144 18.93 -1.23 -4.67
CA LEU A 144 18.10 -2.35 -5.09
C LEU A 144 18.36 -3.58 -4.20
N PRO A 145 17.33 -4.42 -3.94
CA PRO A 145 17.51 -5.66 -3.23
C PRO A 145 18.39 -6.63 -4.03
N ALA A 146 19.03 -7.57 -3.33
CA ALA A 146 19.69 -8.71 -3.99
C ALA A 146 18.66 -9.53 -4.81
N PRO A 147 19.12 -10.29 -5.83
CA PRO A 147 18.23 -11.16 -6.61
C PRO A 147 17.42 -12.11 -5.72
N LEU A 148 16.13 -12.26 -6.04
CA LEU A 148 15.23 -13.11 -5.29
C LEU A 148 15.51 -14.60 -5.58
N ASP A 149 15.65 -15.41 -4.52
CA ASP A 149 15.81 -16.87 -4.62
C ASP A 149 15.13 -17.56 -3.41
N PRO A 150 14.20 -18.51 -3.61
CA PRO A 150 13.71 -19.05 -4.87
C PRO A 150 12.60 -18.21 -5.52
N VAL A 151 12.52 -18.28 -6.85
CA VAL A 151 11.40 -17.72 -7.63
C VAL A 151 10.35 -18.79 -7.90
N THR A 152 9.11 -18.55 -7.49
CA THR A 152 7.99 -19.47 -7.80
C THR A 152 7.57 -19.33 -9.26
N ALA A 153 6.88 -20.34 -9.81
CA ALA A 153 6.40 -20.26 -11.20
C ALA A 153 5.40 -19.12 -11.43
N ALA A 154 4.56 -18.81 -10.44
CA ALA A 154 3.61 -17.70 -10.51
C ALA A 154 4.34 -16.36 -10.48
N ASP A 155 5.30 -16.19 -9.57
CA ASP A 155 6.09 -14.97 -9.47
C ASP A 155 6.96 -14.78 -10.72
N ALA A 156 7.53 -15.86 -11.28
CA ALA A 156 8.35 -15.79 -12.49
C ALA A 156 7.61 -15.14 -13.66
N GLU A 157 6.30 -15.37 -13.82
CA GLU A 157 5.54 -14.75 -14.90
C GLU A 157 5.35 -13.24 -14.68
N THR A 158 5.01 -12.84 -13.46
CA THR A 158 4.94 -11.42 -13.07
C THR A 158 6.29 -10.73 -13.29
N LEU A 159 7.39 -11.36 -12.87
CA LEU A 159 8.73 -10.80 -13.03
C LEU A 159 9.16 -10.69 -14.51
N ARG A 160 8.73 -11.63 -15.37
CA ARG A 160 8.96 -11.53 -16.82
C ARG A 160 8.17 -10.39 -17.46
N ALA A 161 6.94 -10.17 -17.02
CA ALA A 161 6.13 -9.05 -17.47
C ALA A 161 6.79 -7.72 -17.07
N LEU A 162 7.21 -7.59 -15.81
CA LEU A 162 7.96 -6.42 -15.32
C LEU A 162 9.24 -6.19 -16.12
N LEU A 163 10.02 -7.24 -16.42
CA LEU A 163 11.22 -7.11 -17.26
C LEU A 163 10.90 -6.63 -18.68
N ALA A 164 9.79 -7.08 -19.27
CA ALA A 164 9.37 -6.61 -20.57
C ALA A 164 8.94 -5.13 -20.54
N ASP A 165 8.22 -4.72 -19.49
CA ASP A 165 7.79 -3.33 -19.29
C ASP A 165 8.99 -2.40 -19.06
N GLU A 166 10.00 -2.85 -18.30
CA GLU A 166 11.25 -2.12 -18.10
C GLU A 166 12.02 -1.92 -19.41
N HIS A 167 12.15 -2.95 -20.25
CA HIS A 167 12.77 -2.79 -21.57
C HIS A 167 11.98 -1.85 -22.48
N ALA A 168 10.64 -1.89 -22.42
CA ALA A 168 9.79 -0.99 -23.18
C ALA A 168 9.96 0.47 -22.71
N ALA A 169 10.06 0.69 -21.39
CA ALA A 169 10.27 2.00 -20.81
C ALA A 169 11.61 2.61 -21.28
N VAL A 170 12.73 1.87 -21.22
CA VAL A 170 14.03 2.33 -21.73
C VAL A 170 13.92 2.76 -23.20
N TYR A 171 13.29 1.93 -24.04
CA TYR A 171 13.10 2.26 -25.46
C TYR A 171 12.27 3.53 -25.68
N ALA A 172 11.21 3.75 -24.91
CA ALA A 172 10.40 4.96 -25.00
C ALA A 172 11.16 6.21 -24.55
N LEU A 173 11.95 6.08 -23.47
CA LEU A 173 12.76 7.16 -22.92
C LEU A 173 13.88 7.56 -23.90
N ASP A 174 14.54 6.59 -24.54
CA ASP A 174 15.52 6.83 -25.62
C ASP A 174 14.91 7.65 -26.77
N ILE A 175 13.66 7.36 -27.15
CA ILE A 175 12.96 8.14 -28.19
C ILE A 175 12.70 9.57 -27.69
N ALA A 176 12.28 9.73 -26.43
CA ALA A 176 11.99 11.04 -25.86
C ALA A 176 13.24 11.94 -25.80
N GLN A 177 14.41 11.38 -25.45
CA GLN A 177 15.68 12.12 -25.37
C GLN A 177 15.98 12.91 -26.65
N ALA A 178 15.69 12.35 -27.83
CA ALA A 178 15.96 12.98 -29.12
C ALA A 178 15.25 14.35 -29.33
N TYR A 179 14.24 14.66 -28.53
CA TYR A 179 13.41 15.86 -28.64
C TYR A 179 13.51 16.80 -27.42
N LEU A 180 14.26 16.41 -26.40
CA LEU A 180 14.43 17.20 -25.18
C LEU A 180 15.61 18.18 -25.29
N ASP A 181 15.60 19.20 -24.43
CA ASP A 181 16.76 20.07 -24.23
C ASP A 181 17.77 19.41 -23.28
N ASP A 182 18.96 20.00 -23.12
CA ASP A 182 20.05 19.45 -22.30
C ASP A 182 19.59 19.10 -20.85
N ALA A 183 18.67 19.88 -20.29
CA ALA A 183 18.16 19.65 -18.94
C ALA A 183 17.13 18.51 -18.88
N GLY A 184 16.32 18.33 -19.92
CA GLY A 184 15.46 17.17 -20.08
C GLY A 184 16.24 15.90 -20.39
N ASP A 185 17.26 15.99 -21.26
CA ASP A 185 18.14 14.89 -21.64
C ASP A 185 18.82 14.28 -20.41
N ALA A 186 19.45 15.12 -19.56
CA ALA A 186 20.07 14.65 -18.32
C ALA A 186 19.08 13.94 -17.38
N ARG A 187 17.86 14.49 -17.24
CA ARG A 187 16.82 13.86 -16.41
C ARG A 187 16.38 12.51 -16.97
N VAL A 188 16.24 12.38 -18.29
CA VAL A 188 15.88 11.10 -18.90
C VAL A 188 17.03 10.11 -18.84
N ALA A 189 18.28 10.55 -18.95
CA ALA A 189 19.43 9.68 -18.77
C ALA A 189 19.44 9.04 -17.37
N ASP A 190 19.21 9.83 -16.31
CA ASP A 190 19.10 9.30 -14.94
C ASP A 190 17.93 8.31 -14.79
N LEU A 191 16.79 8.58 -15.44
CA LEU A 191 15.66 7.64 -15.48
C LEU A 191 16.04 6.33 -16.18
N ILE A 192 16.71 6.40 -17.34
CA ILE A 192 17.18 5.20 -18.07
C ILE A 192 18.13 4.38 -17.20
N ASP A 193 19.11 5.01 -16.53
CA ASP A 193 20.01 4.34 -15.61
C ASP A 193 19.24 3.61 -14.48
N ALA A 194 18.17 4.23 -13.97
CA ALA A 194 17.31 3.62 -12.95
C ALA A 194 16.54 2.40 -13.49
N HIS A 195 16.06 2.44 -14.74
CA HIS A 195 15.43 1.31 -15.42
C HIS A 195 16.44 0.17 -15.67
N GLU A 196 17.65 0.48 -16.16
CA GLU A 196 18.71 -0.50 -16.43
C GLU A 196 19.19 -1.23 -15.17
N GLN A 197 19.25 -0.53 -14.03
CA GLN A 197 19.51 -1.15 -12.74
C GLN A 197 18.45 -2.20 -12.39
N ARG A 198 17.16 -1.88 -12.55
CA ARG A 198 16.06 -2.83 -12.30
C ARG A 198 16.07 -4.00 -13.28
N ILE A 199 16.35 -3.74 -14.57
CA ILE A 199 16.54 -4.77 -15.61
C ILE A 199 17.62 -5.76 -15.19
N THR A 200 18.74 -5.26 -14.66
CA THR A 200 19.87 -6.09 -14.22
C THR A 200 19.45 -7.03 -13.10
N VAL A 201 18.79 -6.52 -12.06
CA VAL A 201 18.35 -7.35 -10.92
C VAL A 201 17.24 -8.33 -11.33
N LEU A 202 16.28 -7.91 -12.16
CA LEU A 202 15.24 -8.78 -12.71
C LEU A 202 15.83 -9.92 -13.55
N THR A 203 16.81 -9.61 -14.39
CA THR A 203 17.52 -10.59 -15.22
C THR A 203 18.20 -11.65 -14.35
N GLN A 204 18.99 -11.22 -13.35
CA GLN A 204 19.66 -12.12 -12.41
C GLN A 204 18.66 -12.96 -11.60
N THR A 205 17.52 -12.38 -11.21
CA THR A 205 16.45 -13.08 -10.50
C THR A 205 15.78 -14.14 -11.38
N LEU A 206 15.62 -13.88 -12.68
CA LEU A 206 14.97 -14.80 -13.62
C LEU A 206 15.90 -15.85 -14.20
N GLU A 207 17.22 -15.65 -14.18
CA GLU A 207 18.24 -16.58 -14.70
C GLU A 207 18.03 -18.04 -14.22
N PRO A 208 17.83 -18.31 -12.92
CA PRO A 208 17.59 -19.67 -12.42
C PRO A 208 16.33 -20.34 -12.98
N THR A 209 15.36 -19.55 -13.48
CA THR A 209 14.13 -20.08 -14.08
C THR A 209 14.35 -20.61 -15.51
N GLY A 210 15.49 -20.30 -16.13
CA GLY A 210 15.86 -20.72 -17.48
C GLY A 210 15.15 -19.99 -18.62
N VAL A 211 14.24 -19.06 -18.32
CA VAL A 211 13.52 -18.24 -19.31
C VAL A 211 13.58 -16.78 -18.90
N VAL A 212 14.46 -16.04 -19.56
CA VAL A 212 14.64 -14.58 -19.38
C VAL A 212 14.28 -13.89 -20.70
N PRO A 213 13.21 -13.07 -20.73
CA PRO A 213 12.88 -12.25 -21.89
C PRO A 213 14.02 -11.31 -22.27
N ALA A 214 14.43 -11.33 -23.53
CA ALA A 214 15.33 -10.33 -24.08
C ALA A 214 14.52 -9.10 -24.55
N ALA A 215 15.17 -7.94 -24.62
CA ALA A 215 14.57 -6.75 -25.21
C ALA A 215 14.13 -7.01 -26.66
N ALA A 216 12.90 -6.59 -26.99
CA ALA A 216 12.39 -6.60 -28.35
C ALA A 216 13.10 -5.53 -29.22
N PRO A 217 13.19 -5.71 -30.55
CA PRO A 217 13.79 -4.73 -31.44
C PRO A 217 12.94 -3.44 -31.58
N GLY A 218 11.72 -3.43 -31.06
CA GLY A 218 10.83 -2.26 -31.05
C GLY A 218 9.56 -2.54 -30.26
N TYR A 219 8.92 -1.46 -29.81
CA TYR A 219 7.74 -1.47 -28.96
C TYR A 219 6.63 -0.57 -29.52
N VAL A 220 5.39 -0.86 -29.13
CA VAL A 220 4.21 -0.07 -29.47
C VAL A 220 3.58 0.40 -28.17
N PHE A 221 3.34 1.71 -28.07
CA PHE A 221 2.70 2.33 -26.90
C PHE A 221 1.30 2.78 -27.29
N ASP A 222 0.30 2.03 -26.83
CA ASP A 222 -1.09 2.39 -27.08
C ASP A 222 -1.41 3.70 -26.35
N ALA A 223 -1.94 4.68 -27.09
CA ALA A 223 -2.30 6.03 -26.63
C ALA A 223 -1.18 7.09 -26.52
N VAL A 224 0.05 6.81 -26.96
CA VAL A 224 1.09 7.84 -27.10
C VAL A 224 1.69 7.80 -28.50
N ALA A 225 1.52 8.88 -29.26
CA ALA A 225 2.27 9.04 -30.49
C ALA A 225 3.75 9.25 -30.16
N ALA A 226 4.64 8.81 -31.06
CA ALA A 226 6.05 9.20 -30.95
C ALA A 226 6.14 10.74 -30.92
N PRO A 227 6.89 11.31 -29.97
CA PRO A 227 6.96 12.75 -29.82
C PRO A 227 7.54 13.39 -31.08
N THR A 228 7.03 14.57 -31.42
CA THR A 228 7.53 15.38 -32.55
C THR A 228 8.13 16.71 -32.12
N ASP A 229 7.96 17.05 -30.84
CA ASP A 229 8.55 18.22 -30.20
C ASP A 229 8.86 17.95 -28.70
N GLN A 230 9.48 18.94 -28.06
CA GLN A 230 9.88 18.87 -26.65
C GLN A 230 8.69 18.69 -25.68
N THR A 231 7.52 19.27 -25.99
CA THR A 231 6.36 19.20 -25.11
C THR A 231 5.77 17.80 -25.13
N GLU A 232 5.62 17.21 -26.32
CA GLU A 232 5.17 15.84 -26.48
C GLU A 232 6.16 14.84 -25.86
N ALA A 233 7.47 15.11 -25.95
CA ALA A 233 8.50 14.29 -25.31
C ALA A 233 8.37 14.29 -23.78
N GLY A 234 8.19 15.46 -23.15
CA GLY A 234 7.95 15.54 -21.71
C GLY A 234 6.68 14.79 -21.27
N GLN A 235 5.60 14.86 -22.08
CA GLN A 235 4.37 14.09 -21.81
C GLN A 235 4.58 12.58 -21.93
N LEU A 236 5.41 12.13 -22.87
CA LEU A 236 5.79 10.72 -22.99
C LEU A 236 6.56 10.29 -21.73
N VAL A 237 7.57 11.05 -21.30
CA VAL A 237 8.35 10.74 -20.10
C VAL A 237 7.45 10.62 -18.87
N ASN A 238 6.59 11.61 -18.60
CA ASN A 238 5.67 11.58 -17.46
C ASN A 238 4.74 10.37 -17.49
N ARG A 239 4.24 9.98 -18.66
CA ARG A 239 3.39 8.78 -18.76
C ARG A 239 4.17 7.50 -18.49
N ILE A 240 5.41 7.39 -18.97
CA ILE A 240 6.26 6.22 -18.72
C ILE A 240 6.56 6.10 -17.23
N THR A 241 6.91 7.19 -16.56
CA THR A 241 7.19 7.17 -15.11
C THR A 241 5.95 6.85 -14.28
N GLU A 242 4.80 7.47 -14.57
CA GLU A 242 3.52 7.14 -13.93
C GLU A 242 3.13 5.67 -14.13
N THR A 243 3.24 5.16 -15.37
CA THR A 243 2.90 3.76 -15.68
C THR A 243 3.86 2.81 -14.97
N THR A 244 5.15 3.14 -14.90
CA THR A 244 6.16 2.33 -14.22
C THR A 244 5.86 2.24 -12.74
N ASP A 245 5.65 3.37 -12.05
CA ASP A 245 5.30 3.40 -10.62
C ASP A 245 4.06 2.55 -10.32
N LEU A 246 2.98 2.74 -11.09
CA LEU A 246 1.76 1.95 -10.94
C LEU A 246 1.97 0.46 -11.18
N THR A 247 2.74 0.10 -12.21
CA THR A 247 3.00 -1.32 -12.56
C THR A 247 3.74 -2.03 -11.42
N TRP A 248 4.76 -1.39 -10.85
CA TRP A 248 5.52 -1.95 -9.73
C TRP A 248 4.69 -2.06 -8.45
N ARG A 249 3.91 -1.03 -8.11
CA ARG A 249 2.99 -1.06 -6.95
C ARG A 249 1.97 -2.19 -7.07
N ASN A 250 1.36 -2.33 -8.25
CA ASN A 250 0.40 -3.40 -8.51
C ASN A 250 1.04 -4.80 -8.42
N ALA A 251 2.27 -4.96 -8.91
CA ALA A 251 3.00 -6.21 -8.78
C ALA A 251 3.28 -6.56 -7.31
N ALA A 252 3.72 -5.57 -6.51
CA ALA A 252 3.95 -5.76 -5.08
C ALA A 252 2.66 -6.17 -4.35
N ALA A 253 1.54 -5.51 -4.65
CA ALA A 253 0.25 -5.82 -4.03
C ALA A 253 -0.21 -7.25 -4.37
N GLY A 254 -0.11 -7.61 -5.66
CA GLY A 254 -0.50 -8.91 -6.20
C GLY A 254 0.46 -10.07 -5.92
N ALA A 255 1.57 -9.86 -5.22
CA ALA A 255 2.59 -10.87 -4.98
C ALA A 255 2.05 -12.09 -4.21
N GLY A 256 2.41 -13.30 -4.65
CA GLY A 256 1.84 -14.54 -4.09
C GLY A 256 2.45 -14.97 -2.75
N SER A 257 3.67 -14.54 -2.44
CA SER A 257 4.38 -14.88 -1.20
C SER A 257 4.88 -13.63 -0.48
N LEU A 258 5.09 -13.72 0.83
CA LEU A 258 5.64 -12.61 1.61
C LEU A 258 7.04 -12.22 1.12
N ALA A 259 7.93 -13.19 0.89
CA ALA A 259 9.28 -12.91 0.40
C ALA A 259 9.28 -12.20 -0.97
N THR A 260 8.43 -12.63 -1.90
CA THR A 260 8.27 -11.95 -3.20
C THR A 260 7.71 -10.54 -3.02
N ARG A 261 6.74 -10.37 -2.10
CA ARG A 261 6.14 -9.07 -1.81
C ARG A 261 7.17 -8.09 -1.23
N GLU A 262 7.93 -8.51 -0.24
CA GLU A 262 9.00 -7.71 0.38
C GLU A 262 10.00 -7.24 -0.69
N TRP A 263 10.44 -8.16 -1.55
CA TRP A 263 11.35 -7.85 -2.65
C TRP A 263 10.73 -6.85 -3.65
N LEU A 264 9.47 -7.07 -4.05
CA LEU A 264 8.76 -6.17 -4.96
C LEU A 264 8.48 -4.79 -4.35
N VAL A 265 8.26 -4.70 -3.04
CA VAL A 265 8.12 -3.41 -2.33
C VAL A 265 9.41 -2.61 -2.43
N SER A 266 10.58 -3.22 -2.24
CA SER A 266 11.87 -2.53 -2.41
C SER A 266 12.11 -2.08 -3.85
N MET A 267 11.82 -2.95 -4.83
CA MET A 267 11.93 -2.59 -6.26
C MET A 267 10.97 -1.45 -6.65
N ALA A 268 9.74 -1.49 -6.13
CA ALA A 268 8.75 -0.44 -6.34
C ALA A 268 9.16 0.87 -5.67
N GLY A 269 9.73 0.83 -4.46
CA GLY A 269 10.27 2.01 -3.78
C GLY A 269 11.37 2.69 -4.61
N HIS A 270 12.25 1.90 -5.23
CA HIS A 270 13.24 2.41 -6.18
C HIS A 270 12.60 3.09 -7.40
N ALA A 271 11.59 2.47 -8.02
CA ALA A 271 10.88 3.05 -9.16
C ALA A 271 10.14 4.35 -8.80
N ALA A 272 9.47 4.37 -7.65
CA ALA A 272 8.78 5.54 -7.12
C ALA A 272 9.75 6.70 -6.85
N LYS A 273 10.90 6.43 -6.22
CA LYS A 273 11.94 7.44 -5.97
C LYS A 273 12.50 8.02 -7.27
N ALA A 274 12.80 7.18 -8.26
CA ALA A 274 13.27 7.64 -9.57
C ALA A 274 12.25 8.60 -10.22
N THR A 275 10.96 8.27 -10.14
CA THR A 275 9.89 9.12 -10.65
C THR A 275 9.83 10.46 -9.93
N GLN A 276 9.94 10.46 -8.59
CA GLN A 276 9.92 11.68 -7.77
C GLN A 276 11.10 12.61 -8.07
N LEU A 277 12.30 12.07 -8.30
CA LEU A 277 13.51 12.86 -8.54
C LEU A 277 13.54 13.50 -9.93
N HIS A 278 12.91 12.89 -10.92
CA HIS A 278 13.07 13.26 -12.33
C HIS A 278 11.75 13.60 -13.05
N ALA A 279 10.71 13.99 -12.31
CA ALA A 279 9.44 14.44 -12.88
C ALA A 279 9.60 15.66 -13.82
N PHE A 280 8.79 15.71 -14.89
CA PHE A 280 8.77 16.80 -15.88
C PHE A 280 7.63 17.78 -15.68
#